data_AF-A0A6I5C4T8-F1
#
_entry.id   AF-A0A6I5C4T8-F1
#
_cell.length_a   1.000
_cell.length_b   1.000
_cell.length_c   1.000
_cell.angle_alpha   90.00
_cell.angle_beta   90.00
_cell.angle_gamma   90.00
#
_symmetry.space_group_name_H-M   'P 1'
#
loop_
_entity.id
_entity.type
_entity.pdbx_description
1 polymer ?
#
loop_
_entity_poly.entity_id
_entity_poly.type
_entity_poly.pdbx_seq_one_letter_code
_entity_poly.pdbx_strand_id
1 'polypeptide(L)'
;PETEDRVELHSLGTGRRPRAALAVGTAATLGTAERYAVHSAIALLTLTTERSRSLHAAEQRVGAAVLRMLLAGQPDHARAVAGDLYGDLLDAPFRAI
;
A
#
# COMPACT_ATOMS: atom_id res chain seq x y z
N PRO A 1 27.34 -32.14 3.44
CA PRO A 1 26.36 -31.48 2.54
C PRO A 1 26.13 -30.04 2.99
N GLU A 2 26.70 -29.09 2.26
CA GLU A 2 26.58 -27.67 2.53
C GLU A 2 25.11 -27.26 2.37
N THR A 3 24.56 -26.62 3.40
CA THR A 3 23.16 -26.20 3.43
C THR A 3 23.09 -24.92 2.61
N GLU A 4 22.64 -25.01 1.37
CA GLU A 4 22.57 -23.86 0.47
C GLU A 4 21.38 -22.99 0.89
N ASP A 5 21.68 -21.84 1.50
CA ASP A 5 20.69 -20.81 1.82
C ASP A 5 19.88 -20.48 0.57
N ARG A 6 18.56 -20.57 0.68
CA ARG A 6 17.62 -20.36 -0.42
C ARG A 6 16.63 -19.27 -0.08
N VAL A 7 16.26 -18.49 -1.09
CA VAL A 7 15.17 -17.51 -1.00
C VAL A 7 14.05 -17.91 -1.95
N GLU A 8 12.84 -18.10 -1.42
CA GLU A 8 11.63 -18.29 -2.20
C GLU A 8 10.88 -16.96 -2.35
N LEU A 9 10.53 -16.57 -3.57
CA LEU A 9 9.79 -15.34 -3.87
C LEU A 9 8.34 -15.66 -4.24
N HIS A 10 7.41 -15.01 -3.55
CA HIS A 10 5.98 -15.14 -3.79
C HIS A 10 5.37 -13.78 -4.12
N SER A 11 4.58 -13.73 -5.18
CA SER A 11 3.83 -12.53 -5.53
C SER A 11 2.65 -12.33 -4.57
N LEU A 12 2.38 -11.07 -4.22
CA LEU A 12 1.22 -10.68 -3.41
C LEU A 12 0.24 -9.84 -4.26
N GLY A 13 -1.06 -10.10 -4.06
CA GLY A 13 -2.13 -9.42 -4.78
C GLY A 13 -2.92 -10.34 -5.72
N THR A 14 -4.09 -9.88 -6.15
CA THR A 14 -5.02 -10.64 -7.02
C THR A 14 -5.04 -10.17 -8.47
N GLY A 15 -4.30 -9.10 -8.78
CA GLY A 15 -4.27 -8.48 -10.09
C GLY A 15 -3.24 -9.07 -11.06
N ARG A 16 -3.38 -8.73 -12.35
CA ARG A 16 -2.50 -9.18 -13.45
C ARG A 16 -1.04 -8.70 -13.35
N ARG A 17 -0.75 -7.74 -12.48
CA ARG A 17 0.61 -7.30 -12.14
C ARG A 17 0.74 -7.21 -10.62
N PRO A 18 1.42 -8.16 -9.96
CA PRO A 18 1.71 -8.06 -8.54
C PRO A 18 2.60 -6.84 -8.27
N ARG A 19 2.29 -6.09 -7.21
CA ARG A 19 3.02 -4.87 -6.83
C ARG A 19 3.80 -5.01 -5.52
N ALA A 20 3.71 -6.18 -4.90
CA ALA A 20 4.49 -6.56 -3.73
C ALA A 20 4.90 -8.04 -3.87
N ALA A 21 5.96 -8.40 -3.16
CA ALA A 21 6.46 -9.77 -3.09
C ALA A 21 6.84 -10.12 -1.64
N LEU A 22 6.63 -11.38 -1.27
CA LEU A 22 7.13 -11.99 -0.06
C LEU A 22 8.40 -12.76 -0.40
N ALA A 23 9.51 -12.43 0.26
CA ALA A 23 10.77 -13.18 0.18
C ALA A 23 10.95 -14.03 1.45
N VAL A 24 11.06 -15.35 1.30
CA VAL A 24 11.24 -16.29 2.41
C VAL A 24 12.64 -16.90 2.30
N GLY A 25 13.54 -16.49 3.18
CA GLY A 25 14.88 -17.08 3.30
C GLY A 25 14.86 -18.32 4.19
N THR A 26 15.41 -19.44 3.71
CA THR A 26 15.50 -20.69 4.47
C THR A 26 16.88 -21.31 4.32
N ALA A 27 17.38 -21.88 5.41
CA ALA A 27 18.64 -22.63 5.37
C ALA A 27 18.50 -23.97 4.62
N ALA A 28 17.29 -24.52 4.52
CA ALA A 28 17.03 -25.80 3.86
C ALA A 28 15.66 -25.78 3.15
N THR A 29 15.34 -26.86 2.42
CA THR A 29 14.03 -26.99 1.77
C THR A 29 12.90 -27.01 2.79
N LEU A 30 11.90 -26.14 2.59
CA LEU A 30 10.69 -26.09 3.44
C LEU A 30 10.06 -27.47 3.59
N GLY A 31 9.69 -27.85 4.82
CA GLY A 31 8.82 -28.98 5.07
C GLY A 31 7.35 -28.65 4.81
N THR A 32 6.47 -29.60 5.07
CA THR A 32 5.03 -29.43 4.83
C THR A 32 4.42 -28.36 5.73
N ALA A 33 4.80 -28.32 7.01
CA ALA A 33 4.27 -27.35 7.97
C ALA A 33 4.66 -25.92 7.59
N GLU A 34 5.93 -25.72 7.22
CA GLU A 34 6.44 -24.41 6.81
C GLU A 34 5.82 -23.96 5.49
N ARG A 35 5.58 -24.88 4.54
CA ARG A 35 4.83 -24.56 3.31
C ARG A 35 3.41 -24.08 3.60
N TYR A 36 2.69 -24.67 4.56
CA TYR A 36 1.36 -24.21 4.95
C TYR A 36 1.40 -22.84 5.63
N ALA A 37 2.41 -22.59 6.47
CA ALA A 37 2.61 -21.28 7.08
C ALA A 37 2.87 -20.20 6.02
N VAL A 38 3.75 -20.47 5.04
CA VAL A 38 4.03 -19.55 3.92
C VAL A 38 2.77 -19.30 3.09
N HIS A 39 2.00 -20.33 2.73
CA HIS A 39 0.74 -20.15 2.01
C HIS A 39 -0.27 -19.30 2.79
N SER A 40 -0.39 -19.53 4.09
CA SER A 40 -1.29 -18.76 4.96
C SER A 40 -0.85 -17.30 5.04
N ALA A 41 0.46 -17.05 5.16
CA ALA A 41 1.03 -15.71 5.12
C ALA A 41 0.73 -15.01 3.78
N ILE A 42 0.94 -15.68 2.64
CA ILE A 42 0.63 -15.13 1.31
C ILE A 42 -0.85 -14.73 1.21
N ALA A 43 -1.77 -15.58 1.68
CA ALA A 43 -3.20 -15.29 1.63
C ALA A 43 -3.57 -14.08 2.50
N LEU A 44 -3.08 -14.02 3.74
CA LEU A 44 -3.35 -12.91 4.66
C LEU A 44 -2.71 -11.59 4.21
N LEU A 45 -1.45 -11.64 3.74
CA LEU A 45 -0.78 -10.46 3.19
C LEU A 45 -1.46 -9.99 1.91
N THR A 46 -1.92 -10.89 1.04
CA THR A 46 -2.69 -10.51 -0.14
C THR A 46 -4.00 -9.82 0.25
N LEU A 47 -4.76 -10.39 1.18
CA LEU A 47 -6.02 -9.80 1.64
C LEU A 47 -5.83 -8.40 2.25
N THR A 48 -4.85 -8.26 3.13
CA THR A 48 -4.53 -6.97 3.78
C THR A 48 -4.03 -5.94 2.78
N THR A 49 -3.18 -6.35 1.83
CA THR A 49 -2.68 -5.48 0.75
C THR A 49 -3.82 -4.98 -0.15
N GLU A 50 -4.75 -5.85 -0.55
CA GLU A 50 -5.90 -5.44 -1.38
C GLU A 50 -6.87 -4.53 -0.62
N ARG A 51 -7.09 -4.78 0.68
CA ARG A 51 -7.89 -3.88 1.53
C ARG A 51 -7.25 -2.50 1.64
N SER A 52 -5.93 -2.43 1.91
CA SER A 52 -5.20 -1.17 1.96
C SER A 52 -5.18 -0.45 0.62
N ARG A 53 -5.16 -1.19 -0.50
CA ARG A 53 -5.20 -0.60 -1.84
C ARG A 53 -6.50 0.12 -2.14
N SER A 54 -7.64 -0.46 -1.78
CA SER A 54 -8.95 0.17 -1.99
C SER A 54 -9.03 1.50 -1.23
N LEU A 55 -8.54 1.51 0.02
CA LEU A 55 -8.45 2.71 0.84
C LEU A 55 -7.51 3.74 0.19
N HIS A 56 -6.30 3.35 -0.19
CA HIS A 56 -5.33 4.25 -0.81
C HIS A 56 -5.85 4.86 -2.12
N ALA A 57 -6.59 4.09 -2.93
CA ALA A 57 -7.23 4.60 -4.14
C ALA A 57 -8.40 5.56 -3.85
N ALA A 58 -9.10 5.38 -2.73
CA ALA A 58 -10.10 6.34 -2.26
C ALA A 58 -9.44 7.63 -1.77
N GLU A 59 -8.40 7.51 -0.93
CA GLU A 59 -7.59 8.64 -0.44
C GLU A 59 -7.04 9.46 -1.61
N GLN A 60 -6.37 8.83 -2.59
CA GLN A 60 -5.85 9.53 -3.77
C GLN A 60 -6.93 10.31 -4.54
N ARG A 61 -8.14 9.76 -4.67
CA ARG A 61 -9.27 10.46 -5.33
C ARG A 61 -9.71 11.67 -4.53
N VAL A 62 -9.76 11.56 -3.20
CA VAL A 62 -10.06 12.70 -2.31
C VAL A 62 -8.95 13.74 -2.39
N GLY A 63 -7.68 13.35 -2.31
CA GLY A 63 -6.54 14.25 -2.42
C GLY A 63 -6.51 15.00 -3.76
N ALA A 64 -6.81 14.32 -4.86
CA ALA A 64 -6.95 14.94 -6.17
C ALA A 64 -8.13 15.93 -6.23
N ALA A 65 -9.25 15.65 -5.58
CA ALA A 65 -10.38 16.57 -5.49
C ALA A 65 -10.02 17.82 -4.67
N VAL A 66 -9.38 17.66 -3.52
CA VAL A 66 -8.87 18.75 -2.68
C VAL A 66 -7.91 19.63 -3.46
N LEU A 67 -6.92 19.05 -4.16
CA LEU A 67 -5.99 19.80 -4.99
C LEU A 67 -6.71 20.61 -6.08
N ARG A 68 -7.70 20.01 -6.75
CA ARG A 68 -8.52 20.73 -7.75
C ARG A 68 -9.30 21.89 -7.14
N MET A 69 -9.87 21.73 -5.94
CA MET A 69 -10.58 22.82 -5.23
C MET A 69 -9.64 23.96 -4.88
N LEU A 70 -8.43 23.65 -4.39
CA LEU A 70 -7.40 24.67 -4.10
C LEU A 70 -7.02 25.44 -5.37
N LEU A 71 -6.78 24.73 -6.48
CA LEU A 71 -6.44 25.35 -7.77
C LEU A 71 -7.59 26.17 -8.36
N ALA A 72 -8.84 25.82 -8.03
CA ALA A 72 -10.03 26.58 -8.41
C ALA A 72 -10.32 27.78 -7.49
N GLY A 73 -9.47 28.06 -6.50
CA GLY A 73 -9.68 29.17 -5.56
C GLY A 73 -10.78 28.91 -4.53
N GLN A 74 -11.04 27.65 -4.19
CA GLN A 74 -12.03 27.23 -3.18
C GLN A 74 -11.34 26.67 -1.91
N PRO A 75 -10.52 27.45 -1.19
CA PRO A 75 -9.70 26.93 -0.11
C PRO A 75 -10.50 26.48 1.12
N ASP A 76 -11.62 27.13 1.43
CA ASP A 76 -12.45 26.74 2.58
C ASP A 76 -13.16 25.41 2.35
N HIS A 77 -13.62 25.17 1.11
CA HIS A 77 -14.19 23.87 0.71
C HIS A 77 -13.12 22.77 0.73
N ALA A 78 -11.91 23.08 0.25
CA ALA A 78 -10.79 22.17 0.29
C ALA A 78 -10.43 21.77 1.73
N ARG A 79 -10.39 22.73 2.67
CA ARG A 79 -10.17 22.48 4.11
C ARG A 79 -11.25 21.61 4.72
N ALA A 80 -12.52 21.93 4.45
CA ALA A 80 -13.64 21.14 4.95
C ALA A 80 -13.61 19.68 4.45
N VAL A 81 -13.18 19.44 3.21
CA VAL A 81 -13.07 18.09 2.63
C VAL A 81 -11.80 17.36 3.07
N ALA A 82 -10.69 18.06 3.23
CA ALA A 82 -9.42 17.47 3.64
C ALA A 82 -9.44 17.01 5.10
N GLY A 83 -10.06 17.80 6.00
CA GLY A 83 -10.33 17.47 7.40
C GLY A 83 -9.25 16.62 8.09
N ASP A 84 -9.69 15.62 8.85
CA ASP A 84 -8.81 14.70 9.58
C ASP A 84 -7.96 13.79 8.68
N LEU A 85 -8.28 13.70 7.38
CA LEU A 85 -7.61 12.77 6.46
C LEU A 85 -6.20 13.24 6.10
N TYR A 86 -6.02 14.57 5.98
CA TYR A 86 -4.74 15.18 5.63
C TYR A 86 -4.22 16.15 6.71
N GLY A 87 -4.99 16.38 7.76
CA GLY A 87 -4.70 17.39 8.78
C GLY A 87 -4.90 18.82 8.25
N ASP A 88 -4.38 19.79 8.97
CA ASP A 88 -4.52 21.20 8.61
C ASP A 88 -3.79 21.49 7.29
N LEU A 89 -4.57 21.87 6.27
CA LEU A 89 -4.06 22.43 5.04
C LEU A 89 -3.49 23.82 5.29
N LEU A 90 -2.51 24.21 4.47
CA LEU A 90 -1.93 25.56 4.52
C LEU A 90 -3.02 26.66 4.45
N ASP A 91 -2.87 27.68 5.28
CA ASP A 91 -3.80 28.81 5.32
C ASP A 91 -3.71 29.71 4.07
N ALA A 92 -2.57 29.66 3.38
CA ALA A 92 -2.32 30.39 2.15
C ALA A 92 -1.62 29.52 1.09
N PRO A 93 -1.77 29.85 -0.21
CA PRO A 93 -1.10 29.11 -1.29
C PRO A 93 0.43 29.14 -1.14
N PHE A 94 1.06 27.96 -1.18
CA PHE A 94 2.52 27.85 -1.23
C PHE A 94 3.01 28.04 -2.67
N ARG A 95 3.97 28.95 -2.88
CA ARG A 95 4.73 29.04 -4.13
C ARG A 95 6.08 28.36 -3.94
N ALA A 96 6.34 27.32 -4.73
CA ALA A 96 7.70 26.79 -4.87
C ALA A 96 8.55 27.84 -5.61
N ILE A 97 9.70 28.19 -5.04
CA ILE A 97 10.67 29.13 -5.60
C ILE A 97 11.64 28.36 -6.48
#